data_AF-A0A6L8QAA8-F1
#
_entry.id   AF-A0A6L8QAA8-F1
#
_cell.length_a   1.000
_cell.length_b   1.000
_cell.length_c   1.000
_cell.angle_alpha   90.00
_cell.angle_beta   90.00
_cell.angle_gamma   90.00
#
_symmetry.space_group_name_H-M   'P 1'
#
loop_
_entity.id
_entity.type
_entity.pdbx_description
1 polymer ?
#
loop_
_entity_poly.entity_id
_entity_poly.type
_entity_poly.pdbx_seq_one_letter_code
_entity_poly.pdbx_strand_id
1 'polypeptide(L)'
;MTFLGILSAIFPATVFALYIQIDGIADIKTNFSEGCSPITDIANQAERQKIDAVLFSDFARNSIEFGVKPFEKIFKDIYQGPSVLERGAGGYLSEIKDNDRKFERTLLIPGVETIPFYFWTGSHYDKNLMAHNRDKHMLVFGLPSAQEYEQLPLPNSNFSKNYINEFLNDFLIIGFIFLLTVGAVYKGYSRKITVPLMLFFALLTVNNHPFQSTPFDAYKGDQGMEPYQNFIDFTTSKGGLVFWNHMEINTGISQKDTLSLETLPYPDDLLKTQNYTGFQAVGDTPIRQTEPGQQWDQRAGEVDEGVPARWTAEGVPPLLSAG
;
A
#
# COMPACT_ATOMS: atom_id res chain seq x y z
N MET A 1 24.51 3.45 69.83
CA MET A 1 23.68 4.04 68.76
C MET A 1 23.98 3.27 67.49
N THR A 2 23.07 2.37 67.15
CA THR A 2 23.08 1.42 66.05
C THR A 2 22.60 2.11 64.77
N PHE A 3 23.35 1.98 63.67
CA PHE A 3 22.80 2.13 62.32
C PHE A 3 23.51 1.13 61.41
N LEU A 4 22.84 0.01 61.14
CA LEU A 4 23.23 -0.98 60.14
C LEU A 4 22.43 -0.64 58.87
N GLY A 5 23.06 -0.04 57.87
CA GLY A 5 22.45 0.23 56.58
C GLY A 5 22.44 -1.04 55.73
N ILE A 6 21.28 -1.64 55.52
CA ILE A 6 21.10 -2.75 54.57
C ILE A 6 20.96 -2.13 53.18
N LEU A 7 21.97 -2.31 52.34
CA LEU A 7 21.91 -1.99 50.92
C LEU A 7 21.17 -3.12 50.21
N SER A 8 19.91 -2.92 49.87
CA SER A 8 19.13 -3.89 49.08
C SER A 8 19.55 -3.76 47.61
N ALA A 9 20.27 -4.76 47.10
CA ALA A 9 20.57 -4.87 45.68
C ALA A 9 19.26 -5.23 44.93
N ILE A 10 18.67 -4.25 44.27
CA ILE A 10 17.58 -4.47 43.32
C ILE A 10 18.21 -5.04 42.05
N PHE A 11 18.18 -6.37 41.91
CA PHE A 11 18.50 -6.99 40.63
C PHE A 11 17.38 -6.66 39.63
N PRO A 12 17.69 -6.17 38.41
CA PRO A 12 16.68 -6.03 37.37
C PRO A 12 16.14 -7.43 37.06
N ALA A 13 14.83 -7.61 37.23
CA ALA A 13 14.16 -8.81 36.76
C ALA A 13 14.30 -8.83 35.23
N THR A 14 15.14 -9.73 34.72
CA THR A 14 15.14 -10.08 33.30
C THR A 14 13.76 -10.63 32.95
N VAL A 15 12.95 -9.80 32.30
CA VAL A 15 11.70 -10.23 31.67
C VAL A 15 12.10 -11.06 30.47
N PHE A 16 12.22 -12.38 30.65
CA PHE A 16 12.23 -13.31 29.54
C PHE A 16 10.82 -13.29 28.94
N ALA A 17 10.63 -12.55 27.86
CA ALA A 17 9.46 -12.75 27.01
C ALA A 17 9.55 -14.19 26.47
N LEU A 18 8.54 -15.00 26.76
CA LEU A 18 8.43 -16.33 26.18
C LEU A 18 8.09 -16.16 24.70
N TYR A 19 9.09 -16.29 23.82
CA TYR A 19 8.85 -16.26 22.38
C TYR A 19 8.31 -17.62 21.93
N ILE A 20 7.19 -17.60 21.22
CA ILE A 20 6.64 -18.78 20.55
C ILE A 20 7.13 -18.72 19.12
N GLN A 21 7.82 -19.77 18.68
CA GLN A 21 8.15 -19.95 17.27
C GLN A 21 6.90 -20.41 16.53
N ILE A 22 6.59 -19.76 15.42
CA ILE A 22 5.42 -20.03 14.58
C ILE A 22 5.96 -20.29 13.17
N ASP A 23 5.62 -21.44 12.59
CA ASP A 23 5.92 -21.74 11.20
C ASP A 23 4.89 -21.03 10.31
N GLY A 24 5.23 -19.83 9.86
CA GLY A 24 4.37 -18.97 9.07
C GLY A 24 4.77 -18.90 7.60
N ILE A 25 3.79 -18.80 6.72
CA ILE A 25 3.98 -18.36 5.33
C ILE A 25 3.29 -17.02 5.12
N ALA A 26 3.94 -16.16 4.35
CA ALA A 26 3.44 -14.83 4.05
C ALA A 26 3.46 -14.56 2.55
N ASP A 27 2.80 -13.46 2.21
CA ASP A 27 2.58 -13.02 0.85
C ASP A 27 1.79 -14.01 -0.02
N ILE A 28 0.77 -14.66 0.57
CA ILE A 28 -0.06 -15.64 -0.13
C ILE A 28 -1.23 -14.96 -0.86
N LYS A 29 -1.29 -15.13 -2.18
CA LYS A 29 -2.42 -14.69 -3.02
C LYS A 29 -3.50 -15.76 -3.12
N THR A 30 -4.75 -15.32 -3.21
CA THR A 30 -5.91 -16.18 -3.39
C THR A 30 -6.64 -15.83 -4.68
N ASN A 31 -7.71 -16.57 -4.98
CA ASN A 31 -8.58 -16.26 -6.10
C ASN A 31 -9.30 -14.92 -5.98
N PHE A 32 -9.18 -14.15 -4.88
CA PHE A 32 -9.67 -12.77 -4.78
C PHE A 32 -8.89 -11.80 -5.66
N SER A 33 -7.59 -12.04 -5.85
CA SER A 33 -6.75 -11.28 -6.78
C SER A 33 -6.17 -12.19 -7.88
N GLU A 34 -4.85 -12.29 -7.99
CA GLU A 34 -4.13 -13.02 -9.04
C GLU A 34 -3.86 -14.49 -8.69
N GLY A 35 -4.16 -14.93 -7.46
CA GLY A 35 -4.00 -16.33 -7.07
C GLY A 35 -5.03 -17.25 -7.74
N CYS A 36 -4.72 -18.54 -7.87
CA CYS A 36 -5.61 -19.52 -8.50
C CYS A 36 -6.50 -20.27 -7.49
N SER A 37 -6.13 -20.28 -6.20
CA SER A 37 -6.77 -21.11 -5.19
C SER A 37 -7.68 -20.31 -4.26
N PRO A 38 -8.85 -20.84 -3.87
CA PRO A 38 -9.67 -20.25 -2.83
C PRO A 38 -8.98 -20.37 -1.46
N ILE A 39 -9.39 -19.52 -0.51
CA ILE A 39 -8.85 -19.50 0.86
C ILE A 39 -8.95 -20.89 1.52
N THR A 40 -10.08 -21.57 1.32
CA THR A 40 -10.33 -22.91 1.90
C THR A 40 -9.30 -23.94 1.44
N ASP A 41 -8.88 -23.93 0.18
CA ASP A 41 -7.91 -24.91 -0.34
C ASP A 41 -6.51 -24.64 0.19
N ILE A 42 -6.14 -23.36 0.28
CA ILE A 42 -4.87 -22.92 0.88
C ILE A 42 -4.82 -23.31 2.36
N ALA A 43 -5.89 -23.05 3.11
CA ALA A 43 -5.98 -23.41 4.53
C ALA A 43 -5.88 -24.93 4.74
N ASN A 44 -6.59 -25.73 3.93
CA ASN A 44 -6.47 -27.20 3.94
C ASN A 44 -5.04 -27.67 3.62
N GLN A 45 -4.34 -26.99 2.72
CA GLN A 45 -2.96 -27.34 2.39
C GLN A 45 -2.00 -26.98 3.52
N ALA A 46 -2.15 -25.79 4.10
CA ALA A 46 -1.35 -25.32 5.23
C ALA A 46 -1.49 -26.26 6.44
N GLU A 47 -2.71 -26.67 6.79
CA GLU A 47 -2.94 -27.61 7.90
C GLU A 47 -2.26 -28.97 7.64
N ARG A 48 -2.37 -29.50 6.41
CA ARG A 48 -1.70 -30.76 6.02
C ARG A 48 -0.18 -30.67 6.10
N GLN A 49 0.37 -29.49 5.83
CA GLN A 49 1.80 -29.20 5.92
C GLN A 49 2.26 -28.79 7.32
N LYS A 50 1.33 -28.70 8.29
CA LYS A 50 1.59 -28.25 9.68
C LYS A 50 2.16 -26.83 9.74
N ILE A 51 1.67 -25.96 8.85
CA ILE A 51 1.95 -24.53 8.89
C ILE A 51 1.03 -23.90 9.93
N ASP A 52 1.62 -23.19 10.87
CA ASP A 52 0.91 -22.59 12.01
C ASP A 52 0.18 -21.30 11.63
N ALA A 53 0.70 -20.54 10.65
CA ALA A 53 0.09 -19.28 10.21
C ALA A 53 0.19 -19.04 8.70
N VAL A 54 -0.87 -18.49 8.11
CA VAL A 54 -0.92 -18.04 6.71
C VAL A 54 -1.30 -16.57 6.67
N LEU A 55 -0.43 -15.75 6.11
CA LEU A 55 -0.66 -14.32 5.91
C LEU A 55 -1.04 -14.07 4.44
N PHE A 56 -2.31 -13.75 4.23
CA PHE A 56 -2.84 -13.46 2.90
C PHE A 56 -2.57 -12.02 2.48
N SER A 57 -2.27 -11.81 1.20
CA SER A 57 -1.83 -10.51 0.68
C SER A 57 -2.38 -10.22 -0.72
N ASP A 58 -3.64 -10.58 -0.98
CA ASP A 58 -4.27 -10.25 -2.26
C ASP A 58 -4.14 -8.75 -2.58
N PHE A 59 -4.01 -8.40 -3.86
CA PHE A 59 -3.93 -6.98 -4.25
C PHE A 59 -5.15 -6.21 -3.74
N ALA A 60 -4.93 -5.16 -2.96
CA ALA A 60 -5.98 -4.25 -2.55
C ALA A 60 -6.64 -3.63 -3.78
N ARG A 61 -5.82 -3.03 -4.64
CA ARG A 61 -6.20 -2.50 -5.94
C ARG A 61 -5.12 -2.87 -6.96
N ASN A 62 -5.52 -3.54 -8.04
CA ASN A 62 -4.62 -3.89 -9.14
C ASN A 62 -5.06 -3.12 -10.39
N SER A 63 -4.86 -1.82 -10.39
CA SER A 63 -5.16 -1.01 -11.57
C SER A 63 -4.16 0.11 -11.79
N ILE A 64 -4.01 0.48 -13.06
CA ILE A 64 -3.27 1.64 -13.48
C ILE A 64 -4.09 2.38 -14.54
N GLU A 65 -4.16 3.70 -14.40
CA GLU A 65 -5.02 4.55 -15.22
C GLU A 65 -4.19 5.66 -15.86
N PHE A 66 -4.44 5.92 -17.15
CA PHE A 66 -3.93 7.09 -17.85
C PHE A 66 -5.07 7.89 -18.49
N GLY A 67 -5.13 9.17 -18.14
CA GLY A 67 -6.19 10.07 -18.52
C GLY A 67 -5.77 11.18 -19.48
N VAL A 68 -6.74 11.68 -20.24
CA VAL A 68 -6.53 12.78 -21.20
C VAL A 68 -6.69 14.12 -20.51
N LYS A 69 -5.67 14.98 -20.59
CA LYS A 69 -5.72 16.34 -20.02
C LYS A 69 -6.82 17.19 -20.70
N PRO A 70 -7.56 18.03 -19.96
CA PRO A 70 -7.55 18.26 -18.51
C PRO A 70 -8.63 17.46 -17.74
N PHE A 71 -9.03 16.31 -18.27
CA PHE A 71 -10.14 15.49 -17.79
C PHE A 71 -9.66 14.07 -17.43
N GLU A 72 -8.50 13.99 -16.79
CA GLU A 72 -7.75 12.76 -16.57
C GLU A 72 -8.50 11.72 -15.73
N LYS A 73 -9.50 12.14 -14.95
CA LYS A 73 -10.34 11.27 -14.13
C LYS A 73 -11.65 10.86 -14.80
N ILE A 74 -12.00 11.49 -15.94
CA ILE A 74 -13.24 11.22 -16.69
C ILE A 74 -12.94 10.42 -17.96
N PHE A 75 -11.98 10.90 -18.77
CA PHE A 75 -11.60 10.25 -20.04
C PHE A 75 -10.25 9.60 -19.85
N LYS A 76 -10.26 8.30 -19.52
CA LYS A 76 -9.08 7.53 -19.17
C LYS A 76 -9.13 6.11 -19.70
N ASP A 77 -7.96 5.60 -20.03
CA ASP A 77 -7.71 4.20 -20.28
C ASP A 77 -7.33 3.52 -18.96
N ILE A 78 -7.98 2.39 -18.66
CA ILE A 78 -7.83 1.67 -17.40
C ILE A 78 -7.32 0.26 -17.71
N TYR A 79 -6.19 -0.09 -17.12
CA TYR A 79 -5.69 -1.46 -17.09
C TYR A 79 -5.93 -1.97 -15.69
N GLN A 80 -6.86 -2.91 -15.54
CA GLN A 80 -7.28 -3.46 -14.25
C GLN A 80 -7.18 -4.98 -14.24
N GLY A 81 -6.77 -5.51 -13.09
CA GLY A 81 -6.81 -6.93 -12.75
C GLY A 81 -7.63 -7.16 -11.48
N PRO A 82 -7.91 -8.44 -11.15
CA PRO A 82 -8.70 -8.78 -9.98
C PRO A 82 -8.07 -8.24 -8.69
N SER A 83 -8.90 -7.72 -7.80
CA SER A 83 -8.45 -7.14 -6.53
C SER A 83 -9.51 -7.21 -5.43
N VAL A 84 -9.06 -7.12 -4.17
CA VAL A 84 -9.93 -7.15 -2.98
C VAL A 84 -10.96 -6.02 -3.02
N LEU A 85 -10.54 -4.80 -3.36
CA LEU A 85 -11.44 -3.64 -3.40
C LEU A 85 -12.37 -3.61 -4.63
N GLU A 86 -12.16 -4.46 -5.62
CA GLU A 86 -13.11 -4.66 -6.72
C GLU A 86 -14.24 -5.62 -6.30
N ARG A 87 -13.89 -6.69 -5.56
CA ARG A 87 -14.84 -7.71 -5.10
C ARG A 87 -15.51 -7.36 -3.78
N GLY A 88 -14.95 -6.41 -3.04
CA GLY A 88 -15.42 -5.92 -1.75
C GLY A 88 -14.62 -6.51 -0.58
N ALA A 89 -14.03 -5.65 0.24
CA ALA A 89 -13.23 -6.06 1.39
C ALA A 89 -14.05 -6.84 2.45
N GLY A 90 -15.36 -6.56 2.56
CA GLY A 90 -16.25 -7.27 3.48
C GLY A 90 -16.34 -8.77 3.19
N GLY A 91 -16.47 -9.14 1.90
CA GLY A 91 -16.51 -10.54 1.46
C GLY A 91 -15.19 -11.24 1.75
N TYR A 92 -14.08 -10.60 1.36
CA TYR A 92 -12.72 -11.10 1.60
C TYR A 92 -12.45 -11.42 3.07
N LEU A 93 -12.70 -10.45 3.97
CA LEU A 93 -12.49 -10.65 5.40
C LEU A 93 -13.42 -11.69 6.01
N SER A 94 -14.67 -11.77 5.53
CA SER A 94 -15.63 -12.76 6.01
C SER A 94 -15.20 -14.19 5.63
N GLU A 95 -14.70 -14.40 4.41
CA GLU A 95 -14.27 -15.71 3.95
C GLU A 95 -13.01 -16.19 4.71
N ILE A 96 -12.05 -15.30 4.95
CA ILE A 96 -10.87 -15.61 5.79
C ILE A 96 -11.32 -16.00 7.19
N LYS A 97 -12.16 -15.17 7.83
CA LYS A 97 -12.63 -15.40 9.20
C LYS A 97 -13.45 -16.69 9.34
N ASP A 98 -14.27 -17.02 8.36
CA ASP A 98 -15.08 -18.24 8.38
C ASP A 98 -14.24 -19.50 8.14
N ASN A 99 -13.11 -19.38 7.44
CA ASN A 99 -12.13 -20.47 7.33
C ASN A 99 -11.25 -20.57 8.57
N ASP A 100 -10.80 -19.46 9.15
CA ASP A 100 -10.00 -19.43 10.39
C ASP A 100 -10.73 -20.17 11.54
N ARG A 101 -12.04 -20.01 11.63
CA ARG A 101 -12.90 -20.75 12.57
C ARG A 101 -12.98 -22.26 12.34
N LYS A 102 -12.74 -22.73 11.11
CA LYS A 102 -12.81 -24.15 10.73
C LYS A 102 -11.47 -24.84 10.91
N PHE A 103 -10.36 -24.12 10.74
CA PHE A 103 -9.00 -24.65 10.79
C PHE A 103 -8.31 -24.25 12.11
N GLU A 104 -8.66 -24.93 13.21
CA GLU A 104 -8.22 -24.56 14.57
C GLU A 104 -6.69 -24.62 14.79
N ARG A 105 -5.94 -25.27 13.89
CA ARG A 105 -4.49 -25.45 13.98
C ARG A 105 -3.68 -24.47 13.13
N THR A 106 -4.32 -23.72 12.23
CA THR A 106 -3.65 -22.81 11.33
C THR A 106 -4.33 -21.44 11.41
N LEU A 107 -3.60 -20.45 11.89
CA LEU A 107 -4.06 -19.07 11.98
C LEU A 107 -4.09 -18.43 10.59
N LEU A 108 -5.24 -17.94 10.17
CA LEU A 108 -5.43 -17.27 8.89
C LEU A 108 -5.50 -15.75 9.10
N ILE A 109 -4.44 -15.05 8.70
CA ILE A 109 -4.31 -13.61 8.92
C ILE A 109 -4.67 -12.85 7.63
N PRO A 110 -5.70 -11.99 7.65
CA PRO A 110 -6.03 -11.16 6.52
C PRO A 110 -5.03 -10.02 6.36
N GLY A 111 -4.66 -9.77 5.12
CA GLY A 111 -3.86 -8.63 4.70
C GLY A 111 -4.07 -8.34 3.22
N VAL A 112 -3.39 -7.32 2.72
CA VAL A 112 -3.42 -6.94 1.31
C VAL A 112 -2.05 -6.49 0.86
N GLU A 113 -1.74 -6.77 -0.40
CA GLU A 113 -0.65 -6.10 -1.09
C GLU A 113 -1.15 -4.83 -1.76
N THR A 114 -0.34 -3.78 -1.70
CA THR A 114 -0.70 -2.45 -2.16
C THR A 114 0.40 -1.83 -2.99
N ILE A 115 0.01 -0.94 -3.88
CA ILE A 115 0.91 -0.03 -4.60
C ILE A 115 0.50 1.38 -4.25
N PRO A 116 1.12 2.00 -3.22
CA PRO A 116 0.70 3.29 -2.71
C PRO A 116 0.77 4.42 -3.75
N PHE A 117 1.67 4.31 -4.74
CA PHE A 117 1.85 5.36 -5.73
C PHE A 117 2.51 4.87 -7.02
N TYR A 118 2.15 5.54 -8.11
CA TYR A 118 2.84 5.52 -9.39
C TYR A 118 2.65 6.90 -10.05
N PHE A 119 3.50 7.25 -11.00
CA PHE A 119 3.33 8.48 -11.77
C PHE A 119 3.68 8.29 -13.24
N TRP A 120 3.15 9.17 -14.08
CA TRP A 120 3.37 9.15 -15.52
C TRP A 120 4.42 10.16 -15.96
N THR A 121 5.22 9.75 -16.94
CA THR A 121 6.08 10.63 -17.74
C THR A 121 5.88 10.35 -19.22
N GLY A 122 6.29 11.29 -20.07
CA GLY A 122 6.09 11.20 -21.51
C GLY A 122 4.66 11.54 -21.94
N SER A 123 4.29 11.12 -23.14
CA SER A 123 2.97 11.37 -23.72
C SER A 123 2.54 10.20 -24.62
N HIS A 124 1.22 9.98 -24.72
CA HIS A 124 0.68 9.04 -25.71
C HIS A 124 0.97 9.47 -27.15
N TYR A 125 1.06 10.78 -27.40
CA TYR A 125 1.33 11.33 -28.73
C TYR A 125 2.73 10.95 -29.23
N ASP A 126 3.73 11.06 -28.35
CA ASP A 126 5.13 10.77 -28.65
C ASP A 126 5.47 9.28 -28.48
N LYS A 127 4.50 8.44 -28.10
CA LYS A 127 4.63 6.99 -27.86
C LYS A 127 5.76 6.64 -26.88
N ASN A 128 6.01 7.52 -25.92
CA ASN A 128 7.02 7.34 -24.87
C ASN A 128 6.39 7.37 -23.47
N LEU A 129 5.09 7.07 -23.38
CA LEU A 129 4.37 7.03 -22.10
C LEU A 129 4.95 5.93 -21.21
N MET A 130 5.35 6.31 -20.00
CA MET A 130 5.98 5.41 -19.03
C MET A 130 5.42 5.65 -17.64
N ALA A 131 5.01 4.56 -16.98
CA ALA A 131 4.56 4.58 -15.60
C ALA A 131 5.72 4.20 -14.68
N HIS A 132 5.95 5.07 -13.70
CA HIS A 132 7.04 4.95 -12.75
C HIS A 132 6.57 4.39 -11.41
N ASN A 133 7.43 3.64 -10.73
CA ASN A 133 7.26 3.10 -9.38
C ASN A 133 6.05 2.15 -9.18
N ARG A 134 5.49 1.61 -10.27
CA ARG A 134 4.35 0.69 -10.20
C ARG A 134 4.68 -0.59 -9.43
N ASP A 135 5.95 -0.97 -9.34
CA ASP A 135 6.40 -2.20 -8.67
C ASP A 135 6.95 -1.92 -7.26
N LYS A 136 6.72 -0.73 -6.69
CA LYS A 136 6.99 -0.44 -5.27
C LYS A 136 5.80 -0.86 -4.42
N HIS A 137 5.90 -2.04 -3.84
CA HIS A 137 4.78 -2.66 -3.15
C HIS A 137 4.94 -2.59 -1.62
N MET A 138 3.80 -2.58 -0.94
CA MET A 138 3.72 -2.71 0.51
C MET A 138 2.66 -3.72 0.92
N LEU A 139 2.98 -4.56 1.89
CA LEU A 139 2.03 -5.46 2.53
C LEU A 139 1.43 -4.77 3.75
N VAL A 140 0.11 -4.92 3.91
CA VAL A 140 -0.62 -4.45 5.07
C VAL A 140 -1.34 -5.60 5.75
N PHE A 141 -1.18 -5.71 7.06
CA PHE A 141 -1.87 -6.71 7.88
C PHE A 141 -2.54 -6.07 9.09
N GLY A 142 -3.59 -6.71 9.60
CA GLY A 142 -4.17 -6.35 10.90
C GLY A 142 -5.06 -5.10 10.91
N LEU A 143 -5.52 -4.61 9.76
CA LEU A 143 -6.55 -3.57 9.73
C LEU A 143 -7.86 -4.10 10.36
N PRO A 144 -8.55 -3.29 11.18
CA PRO A 144 -9.60 -3.79 12.08
C PRO A 144 -10.94 -4.07 11.40
N SER A 145 -11.19 -3.52 10.21
CA SER A 145 -12.48 -3.64 9.54
C SER A 145 -12.38 -3.48 8.03
N ALA A 146 -13.37 -4.01 7.31
CA ALA A 146 -13.48 -3.84 5.86
C ALA A 146 -13.43 -2.35 5.45
N GLN A 147 -14.07 -1.47 6.22
CA GLN A 147 -14.07 -0.03 5.93
C GLN A 147 -12.66 0.56 5.89
N GLU A 148 -11.73 0.09 6.71
CA GLU A 148 -10.35 0.59 6.69
C GLU A 148 -9.59 0.12 5.45
N TYR A 149 -9.85 -1.08 4.95
CA TYR A 149 -9.33 -1.53 3.64
C TYR A 149 -9.88 -0.66 2.50
N GLU A 150 -11.19 -0.39 2.52
CA GLU A 150 -11.88 0.44 1.52
C GLU A 150 -11.43 1.91 1.51
N GLN A 151 -10.67 2.34 2.53
CA GLN A 151 -10.17 3.71 2.68
C GLN A 151 -8.64 3.80 2.61
N LEU A 152 -7.95 2.72 2.25
CA LEU A 152 -6.51 2.74 2.00
C LEU A 152 -6.14 3.82 0.97
N PRO A 153 -5.11 4.64 1.23
CA PRO A 153 -4.75 5.76 0.38
C PRO A 153 -3.98 5.29 -0.85
N LEU A 154 -4.73 4.75 -1.81
CA LEU A 154 -4.22 4.16 -3.04
C LEU A 154 -4.71 4.96 -4.25
N PRO A 155 -3.94 5.00 -5.35
CA PRO A 155 -4.45 5.47 -6.63
C PRO A 155 -5.63 4.58 -7.07
N ASN A 156 -6.59 5.18 -7.78
CA ASN A 156 -7.71 4.46 -8.40
C ASN A 156 -8.56 3.66 -7.37
N SER A 157 -8.63 4.15 -6.14
CA SER A 157 -9.37 3.50 -5.05
C SER A 157 -10.75 4.14 -4.85
N ASN A 158 -11.46 3.63 -3.85
CA ASN A 158 -12.83 4.05 -3.56
C ASN A 158 -12.87 5.48 -3.00
N PHE A 159 -14.01 6.14 -3.15
CA PHE A 159 -14.17 7.51 -2.66
C PHE A 159 -13.86 7.59 -1.16
N SER A 160 -13.07 8.60 -0.81
CA SER A 160 -12.71 8.88 0.58
C SER A 160 -13.05 10.31 0.96
N LYS A 161 -13.25 10.51 2.26
CA LYS A 161 -13.41 11.83 2.87
C LYS A 161 -12.14 12.33 3.55
N ASN A 162 -11.11 11.47 3.63
CA ASN A 162 -9.89 11.73 4.40
C ASN A 162 -9.12 12.96 3.87
N TYR A 163 -9.21 13.20 2.56
CA TYR A 163 -8.47 14.28 1.88
C TYR A 163 -9.38 15.37 1.27
N ILE A 164 -10.58 15.58 1.84
CA ILE A 164 -11.51 16.59 1.31
C ILE A 164 -10.92 18.00 1.40
N ASN A 165 -10.23 18.33 2.49
CA ASN A 165 -9.78 19.69 2.77
C ASN A 165 -8.72 20.16 1.75
N GLU A 166 -7.97 19.21 1.21
CA GLU A 166 -6.92 19.36 0.21
C GLU A 166 -7.49 19.78 -1.15
N PHE A 167 -8.70 19.33 -1.47
CA PHE A 167 -9.33 19.54 -2.78
C PHE A 167 -10.55 20.47 -2.74
N LEU A 168 -11.07 20.80 -1.56
CA LEU A 168 -12.32 21.55 -1.42
C LEU A 168 -12.21 22.96 -2.01
N ASN A 169 -11.10 23.66 -1.80
CA ASN A 169 -10.92 25.03 -2.31
C ASN A 169 -10.97 25.06 -3.84
N ASP A 170 -10.23 24.18 -4.50
CA ASP A 170 -10.21 24.08 -5.97
C ASP A 170 -11.59 23.69 -6.49
N PHE A 171 -12.26 22.73 -5.85
CA PHE A 171 -13.62 22.32 -6.20
C PHE A 171 -14.62 23.48 -6.08
N LEU A 172 -14.55 24.28 -5.01
CA LEU A 172 -15.45 25.42 -4.81
C LEU A 172 -15.19 26.55 -5.82
N ILE A 173 -13.92 26.82 -6.17
CA ILE A 173 -13.57 27.83 -7.17
C ILE A 173 -14.10 27.42 -8.54
N ILE A 174 -13.80 26.18 -8.97
CA ILE A 174 -14.26 25.65 -10.27
C ILE A 174 -15.79 25.57 -10.29
N GLY A 175 -16.41 25.09 -9.21
CA GLY A 175 -17.86 25.01 -9.06
C GLY A 175 -18.53 26.39 -9.09
N PHE A 176 -17.92 27.41 -8.47
CA PHE A 176 -18.42 28.78 -8.55
C PHE A 176 -18.37 29.32 -9.98
N ILE A 177 -17.27 29.09 -10.71
CA ILE A 177 -17.16 29.48 -12.12
C ILE A 177 -18.21 28.75 -12.96
N PHE A 178 -18.42 27.45 -12.73
CA PHE A 178 -19.51 26.69 -13.36
C PHE A 178 -20.87 27.37 -13.12
N LEU A 179 -21.21 27.74 -11.88
CA LEU A 179 -22.46 28.43 -11.57
C LEU A 179 -22.59 29.79 -12.27
N LEU A 180 -21.51 30.55 -12.42
CA LEU A 180 -21.51 31.80 -13.20
C LEU A 180 -21.86 31.54 -14.68
N THR A 181 -21.31 30.48 -15.28
CA THR A 181 -21.62 30.12 -16.67
C THR A 181 -23.07 29.65 -16.84
N VAL A 182 -23.63 28.91 -15.88
CA VAL A 182 -25.06 28.56 -15.85
C VAL A 182 -25.93 29.81 -15.82
N GLY A 183 -25.60 30.78 -14.96
CA GLY A 183 -26.29 32.07 -14.89
C GLY A 183 -26.23 32.85 -16.20
N ALA A 184 -25.10 32.81 -16.91
CA ALA A 184 -24.93 33.47 -18.21
C ALA A 184 -25.77 32.81 -19.32
N VAL A 185 -25.83 31.47 -19.36
CA VAL A 185 -26.70 30.72 -20.27
C VAL A 185 -28.18 31.02 -20.01
N TYR A 186 -28.58 31.03 -18.73
CA TYR A 186 -29.95 31.32 -18.30
C TYR A 186 -30.38 32.73 -18.73
N LYS A 187 -29.53 33.74 -18.53
CA LYS A 187 -29.76 35.13 -18.99
C LYS A 187 -29.69 35.31 -20.51
N GLY A 188 -29.32 34.27 -21.27
CA GLY A 188 -29.28 34.32 -22.73
C GLY A 188 -28.06 35.03 -23.32
N TYR A 189 -27.02 35.31 -22.51
CA TYR A 189 -25.80 35.92 -23.02
C TYR A 189 -25.09 34.96 -23.99
N SER A 190 -24.91 35.40 -25.24
CA SER A 190 -24.12 34.73 -26.29
C SER A 190 -24.11 33.20 -26.17
N ARG A 191 -25.29 32.56 -26.28
CA ARG A 191 -25.48 31.12 -26.00
C ARG A 191 -24.52 30.18 -26.75
N LYS A 192 -24.06 30.58 -27.94
CA LYS A 192 -23.05 29.83 -28.72
C LYS A 192 -21.70 29.69 -28.01
N ILE A 193 -21.38 30.59 -27.08
CA ILE A 193 -20.12 30.60 -26.30
C ILE A 193 -20.38 30.09 -24.88
N THR A 194 -21.46 30.55 -24.24
CA THR A 194 -21.73 30.23 -22.83
C THR A 194 -22.11 28.77 -22.61
N VAL A 195 -22.77 28.11 -23.58
CA VAL A 195 -23.11 26.68 -23.47
C VAL A 195 -21.87 25.78 -23.50
N PRO A 196 -20.95 25.87 -24.48
CA PRO A 196 -19.70 25.10 -24.44
C PRO A 196 -18.88 25.36 -23.18
N LEU A 197 -18.81 26.62 -22.73
CA LEU A 197 -18.06 26.99 -21.53
C LEU A 197 -18.67 26.37 -20.27
N MET A 198 -20.00 26.37 -20.16
CA MET A 198 -20.72 25.71 -19.08
C MET A 198 -20.44 24.20 -19.06
N LEU A 199 -20.46 23.53 -20.21
CA LEU A 199 -20.14 22.10 -20.29
C LEU A 199 -18.68 21.83 -19.91
N PHE A 200 -17.76 22.68 -20.35
CA PHE A 200 -16.34 22.57 -19.99
C PHE A 200 -16.13 22.68 -18.47
N PHE A 201 -16.73 23.68 -17.81
CA PHE A 201 -16.62 23.83 -16.36
C PHE A 201 -17.41 22.77 -15.58
N ALA A 202 -18.50 22.24 -16.13
CA ALA A 202 -19.18 21.09 -15.55
C ALA A 202 -18.23 19.88 -15.50
N LEU A 203 -17.55 19.57 -16.62
CA LEU A 203 -16.58 18.48 -16.68
C LEU A 203 -15.38 18.74 -15.76
N LEU A 204 -14.87 19.97 -15.68
CA LEU A 204 -13.80 20.31 -14.74
C LEU A 204 -14.23 20.12 -13.28
N THR A 205 -15.48 20.47 -12.94
CA THR A 205 -16.02 20.29 -11.57
C THR A 205 -16.08 18.81 -11.22
N VAL A 206 -16.54 17.97 -12.15
CA VAL A 206 -16.59 16.50 -11.97
C VAL A 206 -15.18 15.92 -11.87
N ASN A 207 -14.24 16.35 -12.72
CA ASN A 207 -12.85 15.89 -12.71
C ASN A 207 -12.14 16.24 -11.39
N ASN A 208 -12.46 17.39 -10.80
CA ASN A 208 -11.82 17.88 -9.57
C ASN A 208 -12.69 17.64 -8.32
N HIS A 209 -13.51 16.58 -8.30
CA HIS A 209 -14.29 16.25 -7.11
C HIS A 209 -13.39 16.04 -5.87
N PRO A 210 -13.84 16.42 -4.66
CA PRO A 210 -12.98 16.39 -3.47
C PRO A 210 -12.86 15.00 -2.83
N PHE A 211 -13.72 14.06 -3.22
CA PHE A 211 -13.78 12.72 -2.63
C PHE A 211 -12.70 11.75 -3.14
N GLN A 212 -11.43 12.12 -3.00
CA GLN A 212 -10.31 11.32 -3.50
C GLN A 212 -9.72 10.44 -2.40
N SER A 213 -9.28 9.24 -2.78
CA SER A 213 -8.65 8.26 -1.88
C SER A 213 -7.24 8.64 -1.46
N THR A 214 -6.57 9.50 -2.22
CA THR A 214 -5.18 9.92 -1.98
C THR A 214 -5.03 11.38 -2.38
N PRO A 215 -4.18 12.18 -1.69
CA PRO A 215 -3.92 13.56 -2.06
C PRO A 215 -2.93 13.70 -3.23
N PHE A 216 -2.30 12.58 -3.64
CA PHE A 216 -1.20 12.58 -4.61
C PHE A 216 -1.71 12.35 -6.03
N ASP A 217 -1.09 13.03 -6.99
CA ASP A 217 -1.54 13.08 -8.39
C ASP A 217 -0.52 12.41 -9.32
N ALA A 218 -0.89 11.27 -9.91
CA ALA A 218 -0.04 10.52 -10.82
C ALA A 218 0.41 11.31 -12.06
N TYR A 219 -0.24 12.43 -12.41
CA TYR A 219 0.09 13.24 -13.59
C TYR A 219 1.06 14.40 -13.30
N LYS A 220 1.48 14.58 -12.04
CA LYS A 220 2.43 15.63 -11.61
C LYS A 220 3.88 15.15 -11.52
N GLY A 221 4.15 13.91 -11.92
CA GLY A 221 5.48 13.32 -11.86
C GLY A 221 5.83 12.83 -10.45
N ASP A 222 7.13 12.68 -10.21
CA ASP A 222 7.67 12.16 -8.95
C ASP A 222 7.32 13.08 -7.76
N GLN A 223 6.69 12.50 -6.75
CA GLN A 223 6.31 13.14 -5.47
C GLN A 223 7.17 12.60 -4.31
N GLY A 224 8.27 11.92 -4.62
CA GLY A 224 9.19 11.36 -3.63
C GLY A 224 8.50 10.33 -2.76
N MET A 225 8.81 10.37 -1.45
CA MET A 225 8.32 9.39 -0.48
C MET A 225 7.02 9.78 0.22
N GLU A 226 6.49 10.98 -0.03
CA GLU A 226 5.26 11.45 0.62
C GLU A 226 4.06 10.51 0.42
N PRO A 227 3.81 9.92 -0.77
CA PRO A 227 2.73 8.97 -0.96
C PRO A 227 2.86 7.70 -0.11
N TYR A 228 4.09 7.19 -0.02
CA TYR A 228 4.41 5.99 0.75
C TYR A 228 4.33 6.27 2.25
N GLN A 229 4.82 7.42 2.71
CA GLN A 229 4.72 7.82 4.12
C GLN A 229 3.27 8.06 4.53
N ASN A 230 2.46 8.74 3.70
CA ASN A 230 1.03 8.93 3.95
C ASN A 230 0.31 7.59 4.11
N PHE A 231 0.64 6.61 3.26
CA PHE A 231 0.11 5.26 3.35
C PHE A 231 0.53 4.53 4.64
N ILE A 232 1.80 4.64 5.04
CA ILE A 232 2.30 4.09 6.29
C ILE A 232 1.59 4.73 7.48
N ASP A 233 1.53 6.07 7.52
CA ASP A 233 0.89 6.84 8.60
C ASP A 233 -0.60 6.50 8.71
N PHE A 234 -1.31 6.41 7.58
CA PHE A 234 -2.71 5.98 7.56
C PHE A 234 -2.85 4.60 8.20
N THR A 235 -2.12 3.61 7.71
CA THR A 235 -2.25 2.22 8.17
C THR A 235 -1.88 2.07 9.65
N THR A 236 -0.77 2.66 10.06
CA THR A 236 -0.28 2.60 11.45
C THR A 236 -1.21 3.33 12.42
N SER A 237 -1.83 4.45 11.99
CA SER A 237 -2.84 5.15 12.81
C SER A 237 -4.07 4.29 13.13
N LYS A 238 -4.32 3.25 12.31
CA LYS A 238 -5.39 2.25 12.50
C LYS A 238 -4.92 1.01 13.25
N GLY A 239 -3.66 0.98 13.69
CA GLY A 239 -3.04 -0.17 14.33
C GLY A 239 -2.63 -1.28 13.37
N GLY A 240 -2.65 -1.02 12.05
CA GLY A 240 -2.17 -1.96 11.05
C GLY A 240 -0.66 -2.05 11.00
N LEU A 241 -0.15 -3.17 10.52
CA LEU A 241 1.27 -3.43 10.27
C LEU A 241 1.56 -3.20 8.80
N VAL A 242 2.72 -2.60 8.50
CA VAL A 242 3.13 -2.26 7.12
C VAL A 242 4.52 -2.82 6.85
N PHE A 243 4.67 -3.53 5.74
CA PHE A 243 5.95 -4.08 5.31
C PHE A 243 6.26 -3.66 3.89
N TRP A 244 7.49 -3.19 3.65
CA TRP A 244 7.98 -3.01 2.28
C TRP A 244 8.16 -4.38 1.60
N ASN A 245 7.69 -4.51 0.37
CA ASN A 245 7.72 -5.75 -0.41
C ASN A 245 8.32 -5.51 -1.80
N HIS A 246 8.73 -6.57 -2.49
CA HIS A 246 9.39 -6.56 -3.78
C HIS A 246 10.69 -5.75 -3.81
N MET A 247 11.53 -5.92 -2.79
CA MET A 247 12.80 -5.20 -2.64
C MET A 247 13.91 -5.70 -3.59
N GLU A 248 13.63 -6.76 -4.36
CA GLU A 248 14.56 -7.46 -5.26
C GLU A 248 14.71 -6.83 -6.67
N ILE A 249 14.04 -5.71 -6.95
CA ILE A 249 14.06 -5.09 -8.28
C ILE A 249 15.47 -4.57 -8.65
N ASN A 250 15.99 -5.01 -9.80
CA ASN A 250 17.37 -4.75 -10.24
C ASN A 250 17.51 -3.98 -11.56
N THR A 251 16.68 -4.27 -12.57
CA THR A 251 16.83 -3.72 -13.95
C THR A 251 15.91 -2.54 -14.24
N GLY A 252 14.93 -2.33 -13.37
CA GLY A 252 14.00 -1.22 -13.34
C GLY A 252 12.97 -1.13 -14.44
N ILE A 253 13.24 -1.53 -15.68
CA ILE A 253 12.25 -1.43 -16.77
C ILE A 253 11.57 -2.78 -17.01
N SER A 254 10.25 -2.78 -17.05
CA SER A 254 9.42 -3.92 -17.44
C SER A 254 8.34 -3.51 -18.45
N GLN A 255 7.86 -4.46 -19.25
CA GLN A 255 6.69 -4.25 -20.11
C GLN A 255 5.55 -5.12 -19.59
N LYS A 256 4.40 -4.51 -19.33
CA LYS A 256 3.15 -5.22 -19.03
C LYS A 256 2.13 -4.83 -20.10
N ASP A 257 1.75 -5.80 -20.92
CA ASP A 257 0.89 -5.59 -22.09
C ASP A 257 1.43 -4.51 -23.05
N THR A 258 0.72 -3.39 -23.19
CA THR A 258 1.13 -2.22 -23.99
C THR A 258 1.76 -1.12 -23.15
N LEU A 259 1.92 -1.32 -21.84
CA LEU A 259 2.45 -0.33 -20.91
C LEU A 259 3.94 -0.55 -20.68
N SER A 260 4.70 0.54 -20.77
CA SER A 260 6.08 0.58 -20.31
C SER A 260 6.09 0.98 -18.84
N LEU A 261 6.63 0.12 -18.00
CA LEU A 261 6.75 0.33 -16.56
C LEU A 261 8.22 0.51 -16.20
N GLU A 262 8.51 1.45 -15.32
CA GLU A 262 9.84 1.66 -14.77
C GLU A 262 9.79 1.78 -13.24
N THR A 263 10.47 0.90 -12.52
CA THR A 263 10.67 0.98 -11.08
C THR A 263 12.15 0.78 -10.77
N LEU A 264 12.89 1.87 -10.59
CA LEU A 264 14.31 1.74 -10.22
C LEU A 264 14.48 1.02 -8.87
N PRO A 265 15.61 0.30 -8.67
CA PRO A 265 15.94 -0.26 -7.36
C PRO A 265 15.84 0.82 -6.27
N TYR A 266 15.19 0.48 -5.15
CA TYR A 266 14.80 1.47 -4.14
C TYR A 266 15.21 1.10 -2.70
N PRO A 267 16.45 0.65 -2.46
CA PRO A 267 16.90 0.30 -1.11
C PRO A 267 16.86 1.49 -0.15
N ASP A 268 17.20 2.70 -0.62
CA ASP A 268 17.23 3.91 0.20
C ASP A 268 15.85 4.37 0.66
N ASP A 269 14.77 3.88 0.06
CA ASP A 269 13.41 4.26 0.45
C ASP A 269 13.05 3.71 1.85
N LEU A 270 13.75 2.64 2.29
CA LEU A 270 13.70 2.14 3.67
C LEU A 270 14.21 3.16 4.70
N LEU A 271 15.13 4.04 4.31
CA LEU A 271 15.71 5.08 5.17
C LEU A 271 14.96 6.42 5.06
N LYS A 272 14.22 6.61 3.96
CA LYS A 272 13.43 7.84 3.71
C LYS A 272 12.00 7.77 4.26
N THR A 273 11.57 6.59 4.68
CA THR A 273 10.25 6.38 5.32
C THR A 273 10.41 5.91 6.76
N GLN A 274 9.40 6.17 7.58
CA GLN A 274 9.42 5.90 9.02
C GLN A 274 8.13 5.19 9.46
N ASN A 275 8.16 4.60 10.66
CA ASN A 275 7.02 3.93 11.30
C ASN A 275 6.42 2.70 10.57
N TYR A 276 7.03 2.24 9.48
CA TYR A 276 6.72 0.91 8.93
C TYR A 276 7.20 -0.19 9.89
N THR A 277 6.59 -1.36 9.81
CA THR A 277 6.82 -2.50 10.72
C THR A 277 8.04 -3.32 10.33
N GLY A 278 8.26 -3.52 9.03
CA GLY A 278 9.43 -4.26 8.54
C GLY A 278 9.54 -4.22 7.02
N PHE A 279 10.36 -5.11 6.46
CA PHE A 279 10.54 -5.24 5.03
C PHE A 279 10.92 -6.66 4.65
N GLN A 280 10.69 -7.00 3.38
CA GLN A 280 11.00 -8.31 2.83
C GLN A 280 12.51 -8.57 2.82
N ALA A 281 12.90 -9.70 3.38
CA ALA A 281 14.29 -10.17 3.42
C ALA A 281 14.58 -11.32 2.44
N VAL A 282 13.54 -11.99 1.95
CA VAL A 282 13.60 -13.14 1.05
C VAL A 282 12.65 -12.92 -0.11
N GLY A 283 13.15 -13.01 -1.35
CA GLY A 283 12.37 -12.86 -2.57
C GLY A 283 12.88 -13.78 -3.68
N ASP A 284 12.32 -13.64 -4.88
CA ASP A 284 12.65 -14.47 -6.05
C ASP A 284 14.11 -14.33 -6.49
N THR A 285 14.70 -13.17 -6.22
CA THR A 285 16.14 -12.93 -6.40
C THR A 285 16.75 -12.35 -5.12
N PRO A 286 18.09 -12.46 -4.93
CA PRO A 286 18.73 -12.01 -3.71
C PRO A 286 18.48 -10.53 -3.41
N ILE A 287 17.97 -10.26 -2.20
CA ILE A 287 17.72 -8.92 -1.66
C ILE A 287 19.00 -8.46 -0.94
N ARG A 288 19.68 -7.44 -1.46
CA ARG A 288 20.98 -6.99 -0.92
C ARG A 288 20.86 -6.12 0.32
N GLN A 289 19.67 -5.59 0.60
CA GLN A 289 19.37 -4.70 1.71
C GLN A 289 19.56 -5.36 3.09
N THR A 290 19.60 -6.69 3.12
CA THR A 290 19.85 -7.51 4.31
C THR A 290 21.31 -7.93 4.48
N GLU A 291 22.20 -7.57 3.55
CA GLU A 291 23.64 -7.83 3.69
C GLU A 291 24.25 -6.95 4.80
N PRO A 292 25.31 -7.43 5.48
CA PRO A 292 26.00 -6.63 6.50
C PRO A 292 26.48 -5.27 5.97
N GLY A 293 26.25 -4.22 6.74
CA GLY A 293 26.56 -2.81 6.44
C GLY A 293 25.50 -2.08 5.60
N GLN A 294 24.41 -2.75 5.20
CA GLN A 294 23.36 -2.16 4.35
C GLN A 294 22.20 -1.59 5.18
N GLN A 295 21.04 -1.38 4.55
CA GLN A 295 19.90 -0.68 5.14
C GLN A 295 19.30 -1.41 6.37
N TRP A 296 19.38 -2.74 6.45
CA TRP A 296 19.01 -3.49 7.65
C TRP A 296 19.78 -3.02 8.89
N ASP A 297 21.11 -2.94 8.80
CA ASP A 297 21.98 -2.56 9.94
C ASP A 297 21.76 -1.11 10.36
N GLN A 298 21.55 -0.22 9.38
CA GLN A 298 21.25 1.19 9.66
C GLN A 298 19.92 1.34 10.41
N ARG A 299 18.90 0.58 10.00
CA ARG A 299 17.58 0.61 10.65
C ARG A 299 17.60 -0.04 12.03
N ALA A 300 18.35 -1.13 12.20
CA ALA A 300 18.54 -1.78 13.50
C ALA A 300 19.29 -0.88 14.49
N GLY A 301 20.30 -0.14 14.03
CA GLY A 301 21.01 0.84 14.85
C GLY A 301 20.12 1.98 15.37
N GLU A 302 19.19 2.46 14.55
CA GLU A 302 18.20 3.49 14.96
C GLU A 302 17.18 2.96 15.99
N VAL A 303 16.84 1.68 15.92
CA VAL A 303 15.95 1.00 16.88
C VAL A 303 16.59 0.93 18.27
N ASP A 304 17.88 0.61 18.34
CA ASP A 304 18.62 0.48 19.61
C ASP A 304 18.82 1.83 20.33
N GLU A 305 18.73 2.96 19.63
CA GLU A 305 18.87 4.31 20.22
C GLU A 305 17.55 4.94 20.72
N GLY A 306 16.37 4.31 20.54
CA GLY A 306 15.15 4.96 21.06
C GLY A 306 13.78 4.31 20.94
N VAL A 307 13.57 3.18 20.25
CA VAL A 307 12.24 2.52 20.18
C VAL A 307 12.44 1.00 20.02
N PRO A 308 11.98 0.15 20.95
CA PRO A 308 12.25 -1.28 20.85
C PRO A 308 11.52 -1.90 19.64
N ALA A 309 12.27 -2.46 18.70
CA ALA A 309 11.72 -3.33 17.68
C ALA A 309 11.24 -4.62 18.34
N ARG A 310 9.94 -4.91 18.15
CA ARG A 310 9.48 -6.29 18.24
C ARG A 310 9.80 -6.91 16.88
N TRP A 311 10.45 -8.08 16.92
CA TRP A 311 10.83 -8.96 15.81
C TRP A 311 12.23 -8.74 15.23
N THR A 312 13.20 -9.40 15.85
CA THR A 312 14.46 -9.82 15.20
C THR A 312 14.26 -11.23 14.65
N ALA A 313 14.33 -11.40 13.33
CA ALA A 313 14.53 -12.72 12.74
C ALA A 313 16.02 -13.05 12.90
N GLU A 314 16.37 -13.86 13.90
CA GLU A 314 17.72 -14.41 14.00
C GLU A 314 17.96 -15.34 12.80
N GLY A 315 19.08 -15.09 12.11
CA GLY A 315 19.44 -15.71 10.85
C GLY A 315 19.48 -17.24 10.92
N VAL A 316 18.92 -17.85 9.88
CA VAL A 316 19.17 -19.25 9.55
C VAL A 316 20.66 -19.37 9.19
N PRO A 317 21.46 -20.22 9.86
CA PRO A 317 22.85 -20.43 9.48
C PRO A 317 22.91 -21.07 8.08
N PRO A 318 23.93 -20.73 7.26
CA PRO A 318 24.04 -21.25 5.91
C PRO A 318 24.15 -22.78 5.93
N LEU A 319 23.19 -23.46 5.31
CA LEU A 319 23.30 -24.87 4.99
C LEU A 319 24.48 -25.04 4.04
N LEU A 320 25.54 -25.66 4.59
CA LEU A 320 26.70 -26.14 3.87
C LEU A 320 26.27 -26.91 2.62
N SER A 321 26.84 -26.50 1.49
CA SER A 321 27.01 -27.35 0.33
C SER A 321 27.64 -28.68 0.73
N ALA A 322 26.96 -29.78 0.44
CA ALA A 322 27.60 -31.09 0.32
C ALA A 322 27.00 -31.78 -0.90
N GLY A 323 27.87 -32.11 -1.85
CA GLY A 323 27.59 -33.12 -2.87
C GLY A 323 27.69 -34.54 -2.32
#